data_AF-A0A3D0RX93-F1
#
_entry.id   AF-A0A3D0RX93-F1
#
_cell.length_a   1.000
_cell.length_b   1.000
_cell.length_c   1.000
_cell.angle_alpha   90.00
_cell.angle_beta   90.00
_cell.angle_gamma   90.00
#
_symmetry.space_group_name_H-M   'P 1'
#
loop_
_entity.id
_entity.type
_entity.pdbx_description
1 polymer ?
#
loop_
_entity_poly.entity_id
_entity_poly.type
_entity_poly.pdbx_seq_one_letter_code
_entity_poly.pdbx_strand_id
1 'polypeptide(L)' 'YINHCIAVASILADLKVPAEVVAAGLLHDTVEDTSVTFADIRRDFGDTVRLL' A
#
# COMPACT_ATOMS: atom_id res chain seq x y z
N TYR A 1 11.83 -8.50 2.84
CA TYR A 1 10.81 -7.46 3.10
C TYR A 1 10.00 -7.15 1.84
N ILE A 2 10.56 -6.48 0.82
CA ILE A 2 9.77 -6.06 -0.37
C ILE A 2 9.04 -7.20 -1.11
N ASN A 3 9.60 -8.42 -1.13
CA ASN A 3 8.95 -9.57 -1.78
C ASN A 3 7.58 -9.93 -1.17
N HIS A 4 7.37 -9.71 0.14
CA HIS A 4 6.06 -9.92 0.78
C HIS A 4 5.04 -8.93 0.24
N CYS A 5 5.37 -7.64 0.28
CA CYS A 5 4.50 -6.57 -0.20
C CYS A 5 4.20 -6.72 -1.70
N ILE A 6 5.20 -7.12 -2.51
CA ILE A 6 5.01 -7.43 -3.94
C ILE A 6 4.08 -8.62 -4.13
N ALA A 7 4.24 -9.71 -3.36
CA ALA A 7 3.37 -10.89 -3.47
C ALA A 7 1.91 -10.54 -3.14
N VAL A 8 1.67 -9.80 -2.06
CA VAL A 8 0.33 -9.32 -1.69
C VAL A 8 -0.26 -8.42 -2.79
N ALA A 9 0.50 -7.43 -3.25
CA ALA A 9 0.06 -6.53 -4.33
C ALA A 9 -0.22 -7.28 -5.64
N SER A 10 0.56 -8.33 -5.95
CA SER A 10 0.37 -9.15 -7.15
C SER A 10 -0.93 -9.96 -7.06
N ILE A 11 -1.22 -10.56 -5.90
CA ILE A 11 -2.50 -11.26 -5.66
C ILE A 11 -3.68 -10.29 -5.82
N LEU A 12 -3.58 -9.08 -5.26
CA LEU A 12 -4.63 -8.07 -5.39
C LEU A 12 -4.81 -7.64 -6.86
N ALA A 13 -3.71 -7.44 -7.60
CA ALA A 13 -3.75 -7.12 -9.01
C ALA A 13 -4.39 -8.25 -9.86
N ASP A 14 -4.08 -9.51 -9.55
CA ASP A 14 -4.66 -10.68 -10.21
C ASP A 14 -6.18 -10.78 -9.97
N LEU A 15 -6.64 -10.35 -8.79
CA LEU A 15 -8.06 -10.22 -8.45
C LEU A 15 -8.73 -9.01 -9.12
N LYS A 16 -7.99 -8.18 -9.86
CA LYS A 16 -8.47 -6.99 -10.57
C LYS A 16 -9.20 -6.00 -9.68
N VAL A 17 -8.76 -5.87 -8.43
CA VAL A 17 -9.27 -4.84 -7.52
C VAL A 17 -8.81 -3.45 -7.96
N PRO A 18 -9.43 -2.36 -7.46
CA PRO A 18 -9.01 -1.00 -7.79
C PRO A 18 -7.52 -0.77 -7.49
N ALA A 19 -6.87 0.08 -8.29
CA ALA A 19 -5.44 0.35 -8.18
C ALA A 19 -5.04 0.90 -6.80
N GLU A 20 -5.95 1.63 -6.15
CA GLU A 20 -5.78 2.16 -4.80
C GLU A 20 -5.64 1.04 -3.76
N VAL A 21 -6.36 -0.06 -3.93
CA VAL A 21 -6.28 -1.23 -3.05
C VAL A 21 -4.96 -1.98 -3.27
N VAL A 22 -4.50 -2.07 -4.53
CA VAL A 22 -3.18 -2.65 -4.85
C VAL A 22 -2.06 -1.80 -4.24
N ALA A 23 -2.16 -0.47 -4.35
CA ALA A 23 -1.20 0.46 -3.76
C ALA A 23 -1.18 0.37 -2.23
N ALA A 24 -2.35 0.29 -1.58
CA ALA A 24 -2.45 0.10 -0.13
C ALA A 24 -1.81 -1.24 0.29
N GLY A 25 -2.08 -2.33 -0.42
CA GLY A 25 -1.45 -3.63 -0.17
C GLY A 25 0.07 -3.63 -0.36
N LEU A 26 0.60 -2.82 -1.28
CA LEU A 26 2.04 -2.66 -1.45
C LEU A 26 2.68 -1.87 -0.30
N LEU A 27 1.94 -0.96 0.34
CA LEU A 27 2.43 -0.04 1.36
C LEU A 27 2.05 -0.44 2.80
N HIS A 28 1.27 -1.49 3.00
CA HIS A 28 0.61 -1.78 4.28
C HIS A 28 1.55 -1.84 5.49
N ASP A 29 2.75 -2.43 5.33
CA ASP A 29 3.73 -2.54 6.41
C ASP A 29 4.68 -1.33 6.50
N THR A 30 4.60 -0.34 5.59
CA THR A 30 5.58 0.76 5.51
C THR A 30 5.54 1.70 6.71
N VAL A 31 4.36 1.94 7.30
CA VAL A 31 4.24 2.80 8.50
C VAL A 31 4.74 2.09 9.76
N GLU A 32 4.63 0.76 9.82
CA GLU A 32 5.08 -0.03 10.96
C GLU A 32 6.60 -0.25 10.93
N ASP A 33 7.14 -0.54 9.75
CA ASP A 33 8.54 -0.98 9.60
C ASP A 33 9.53 0.14 9.25
N THR A 34 9.05 1.37 8.99
CA THR A 34 9.91 2.49 8.58
C THR A 34 9.52 3.81 9.26
N SER A 35 10.27 4.87 8.98
CA SER A 35 9.96 6.23 9.46
C SER A 35 8.88 6.94 8.64
N VAL A 36 8.29 6.28 7.63
CA VAL A 36 7.19 6.83 6.83
C VAL A 36 5.94 6.96 7.69
N THR A 37 5.26 8.09 7.62
CA THR A 37 4.04 8.35 8.38
C THR A 37 2.78 8.25 7.51
N PHE A 38 1.61 8.11 8.13
CA PHE A 38 0.33 8.26 7.41
C PHE A 38 0.17 9.62 6.74
N ALA A 39 0.83 10.67 7.24
CA ALA A 39 0.83 11.98 6.60
C ALA A 39 1.62 11.95 5.28
N ASP A 40 2.74 11.21 5.23
CA ASP A 40 3.51 11.00 4.02
C ASP A 40 2.71 10.18 2.98
N ILE A 41 2.08 9.07 3.41
CA ILE A 41 1.24 8.27 2.51
C ILE A 41 0.11 9.10 1.92
N ARG A 42 -0.56 9.93 2.72
CA ARG A 42 -1.63 10.80 2.23
C ARG A 42 -1.15 11.89 1.29
N ARG A 43 0.03 12.45 1.55
CA ARG A 43 0.64 13.46 0.67
C ARG A 43 0.93 12.87 -0.71
N ASP A 44 1.45 11.63 -0.74
CA ASP A 44 2.01 11.04 -1.96
C ASP A 44 0.99 10.19 -2.74
N PHE A 45 0.00 9.59 -2.05
CA PHE A 45 -1.00 8.67 -2.64
C PHE A 45 -2.46 9.08 -2.41
N GLY A 46 -2.71 10.16 -1.65
CA GLY A 46 -4.05 10.65 -1.36
C GLY A 46 -4.74 9.96 -0.19
N ASP A 47 -5.94 10.44 0.15
CA ASP A 47 -6.67 9.96 1.34
C ASP A 47 -7.20 8.53 1.19
N THR A 48 -7.53 8.10 -0.04
CA THR A 48 -8.07 6.76 -0.29
C THR A 48 -7.07 5.67 0.11
N VAL A 49 -5.80 5.79 -0.32
CA VAL A 49 -4.76 4.82 0.01
C VAL A 49 -4.38 4.88 1.48
N ARG A 50 -4.40 6.07 2.11
CA ARG A 50 -4.16 6.23 3.56
C ARG A 50 -5.25 5.57 4.43
N LEU A 51 -6.47 5.44 3.92
CA LEU A 51 -7.62 4.90 4.67
C LEU A 51 -7.74 3.39 4.61
N LEU A 52 -7.08 2.76 3.63
CA LEU A 52 -7.06 1.31 3.40
C LEU A 52 -5.92 0.66 4.18
#